data_AF-S4NR21-F1
#
_entry.id   AF-S4NR21-F1
#
_cell.length_a   1.000
_cell.length_b   1.000
_cell.length_c   1.000
_cell.angle_alpha   90.00
_cell.angle_beta   90.00
_cell.angle_gamma   90.00
#
_symmetry.space_group_name_H-M   'P 1'
#
loop_
_entity.id
_entity.type
_entity.pdbx_description
1 polymer ?
#
loop_
_entity_poly.entity_id
_entity_poly.type
_entity_poly.pdbx_seq_one_letter_code
_entity_poly.pdbx_strand_id
1 'polypeptide(L)' 'KIVKNLTEGKKYVFRVRAENLYGVSEPLESKAIVAKMPFDPPDAPDTPKITGYSANSCSLEWQPPLN' A
#
# COMPACT_ATOMS: atom_id res chain seq x y z
N LYS A 1 5.14 15.37 9.75
CA LYS A 1 3.67 15.63 9.89
C LYS A 1 2.94 14.72 8.91
N ILE A 2 1.98 13.91 9.36
CA ILE A 2 1.21 13.01 8.49
C ILE A 2 0.09 13.83 7.82
N VAL A 3 -0.03 13.75 6.49
CA VAL A 3 -1.09 14.40 5.72
C VAL A 3 -2.24 13.40 5.57
N LYS A 4 -3.44 13.78 6.03
CA LYS A 4 -4.66 12.97 5.97
C LYS A 4 -5.57 13.48 4.85
N ASN A 5 -6.55 12.68 4.44
CA ASN A 5 -7.57 13.01 3.44
C ASN A 5 -7.03 13.26 2.02
N LEU A 6 -6.00 12.51 1.61
CA LEU A 6 -5.61 12.44 0.20
C LEU A 6 -6.64 11.61 -0.57
N THR A 7 -7.03 12.06 -1.77
CA THR A 7 -7.85 11.24 -2.65
C THR A 7 -6.98 10.19 -3.31
N GLU A 8 -7.34 8.92 -3.13
CA GLU A 8 -6.64 7.81 -3.77
C GLU A 8 -6.60 7.96 -5.31
N GLY A 9 -5.47 7.59 -5.91
CA GLY A 9 -5.23 7.71 -7.35
C GLY A 9 -4.87 9.12 -7.83
N LYS A 10 -4.94 10.15 -6.98
CA LYS A 10 -4.50 11.51 -7.37
C LYS A 10 -3.01 11.72 -7.16
N LYS A 11 -2.41 12.53 -8.04
CA LYS A 11 -1.03 12.97 -7.94
C LYS A 11 -0.94 14.19 -7.02
N TYR A 12 -0.03 14.13 -6.06
CA TYR A 12 0.27 15.20 -5.12
C TYR A 12 1.75 15.58 -5.19
N VAL A 13 2.03 16.86 -5.08
CA VAL A 13 3.37 17.41 -4.89
C VAL A 13 3.43 18.01 -3.50
N PHE A 14 4.39 17.58 -2.70
CA PHE A 14 4.60 18.09 -1.35
C PHE A 14 5.70 19.15 -1.37
N ARG A 15 5.53 20.21 -0.59
CA ARG A 15 6.56 21.25 -0.41
C ARG A 15 6.98 21.29 1.05
N VAL A 16 8.29 21.37 1.29
CA VAL A 16 8.86 21.49 2.64
C VAL A 16 9.62 22.80 2.74
N ARG A 17 9.42 23.53 3.83
CA ARG A 17 10.17 24.75 4.16
C ARG A 17 10.83 24.56 5.52
N ALA A 18 12.06 25.01 5.69
CA ALA A 18 12.73 25.06 6.97
C ALA A 18 12.43 26.40 7.64
N GLU A 19 12.07 26.39 8.92
CA GLU A 19 11.82 27.60 9.70
C GLU A 19 12.81 27.64 10.87
N ASN A 20 13.48 28.78 11.04
CA ASN A 20 14.33 29.06 12.18
C ASN A 20 14.00 30.47 12.74
N LEU A 21 14.69 30.88 13.81
CA LEU A 21 14.51 32.19 14.46
C LEU A 21 14.73 33.39 13.51
N TYR A 22 15.42 33.20 12.39
CA TYR A 22 15.75 34.24 11.42
C TYR A 22 14.81 34.25 10.20
N GLY A 23 13.93 33.25 10.06
CA GLY A 23 12.92 33.20 9.00
C GLY A 23 12.66 31.82 8.41
N VAL A 24 11.95 31.81 7.28
CA VAL A 24 11.54 30.62 6.55
C VAL A 24 12.35 30.49 5.26
N SER A 25 12.89 29.31 4.99
CA SER A 25 13.63 29.01 3.77
C SER A 25 12.74 28.96 2.53
N GLU A 26 13.37 29.00 1.36
CA GLU A 26 12.71 28.63 0.11
C GLU A 26 12.12 27.21 0.19
N PRO A 27 10.95 26.98 -0.43
CA PRO A 27 10.33 25.66 -0.46
C PRO A 27 11.11 24.70 -1.34
N LEU A 28 11.38 23.50 -0.82
CA LEU A 28 11.80 22.36 -1.62
C LEU A 28 10.56 21.56 -2.02
N GLU A 29 10.39 21.32 -3.32
CA GLU A 29 9.30 20.49 -3.85
C GLU A 29 9.72 19.02 -3.95
N SER A 30 8.81 18.11 -3.61
CA SER A 30 8.97 16.69 -3.85
C SER A 30 8.66 16.35 -5.31
N LYS A 31 9.09 15.17 -5.75
CA LYS A 31 8.53 14.56 -6.96
C LYS A 31 7.02 14.35 -6.77
N ALA A 32 6.26 14.35 -7.86
CA ALA A 32 4.84 14.01 -7.83
C ALA A 32 4.66 12.56 -7.37
N ILE A 33 3.91 12.35 -6.29
CA ILE A 33 3.56 11.02 -5.78
C ILE A 33 2.09 10.75 -5.98
N VAL A 34 1.72 9.51 -6.32
CA VAL A 34 0.32 9.09 -6.36
C VAL A 34 -0.08 8.71 -4.95
N ALA A 35 -1.17 9.31 -4.44
CA ALA A 35 -1.76 8.87 -3.19
C ALA A 35 -2.32 7.46 -3.38
N LYS A 36 -1.68 6.49 -2.75
CA LYS A 36 -2.15 5.10 -2.67
C LYS A 36 -2.05 4.61 -1.24
N MET A 37 -2.82 3.59 -0.89
CA MET A 37 -2.64 2.92 0.39
C MET A 37 -1.21 2.35 0.50
N PRO A 38 -0.61 2.35 1.71
CA PRO A 38 0.70 1.74 1.93
C PRO A 38 0.67 0.21 1.78
N PHE A 39 -0.53 -0.37 1.73
CA PHE A 39 -0.78 -1.78 1.51
C PHE A 39 -1.58 -1.91 0.22
N ASP A 40 -1.08 -2.73 -0.69
CA ASP A 40 -1.86 -3.23 -1.82
C ASP A 40 -2.64 -4.47 -1.32
N PRO A 41 -3.82 -4.80 -1.87
CA PRO A 41 -4.51 -6.05 -1.51
C PRO A 41 -3.57 -7.23 -1.77
N PRO A 42 -3.54 -8.26 -0.89
CA PRO A 42 -2.70 -9.42 -1.13
C PRO A 42 -3.11 -10.09 -2.45
N ASP A 43 -2.15 -10.68 -3.14
CA ASP A 43 -2.43 -11.44 -4.34
C ASP A 43 -3.42 -12.59 -4.06
N ALA A 44 -4.08 -13.08 -5.12
CA ALA A 44 -4.96 -14.23 -4.98
C ALA A 44 -4.16 -15.42 -4.41
N PRO A 45 -4.72 -16.19 -3.47
CA PRO A 45 -4.08 -17.40 -2.98
C PRO A 45 -3.89 -18.37 -4.15
N ASP A 46 -2.87 -19.21 -4.04
CA ASP A 46 -2.54 -20.16 -5.09
C ASP A 46 -3.67 -21.19 -5.29
N THR A 47 -3.73 -21.81 -6.48
CA THR A 47 -4.84 -22.74 -6.80
C THR A 47 -4.86 -23.89 -5.78
N PRO A 48 -5.98 -24.11 -5.06
CA PRO A 48 -6.03 -25.11 -3.99
C PRO A 48 -5.88 -26.52 -4.57
N LYS A 49 -4.99 -27.30 -3.95
CA LYS A 49 -4.75 -28.71 -4.29
C LYS A 49 -5.54 -29.61 -3.36
N ILE A 50 -6.20 -30.61 -3.93
CA ILE A 50 -6.91 -31.63 -3.16
C ILE A 50 -5.88 -32.61 -2.61
N THR A 51 -5.74 -32.69 -1.29
CA THR A 51 -4.79 -33.60 -0.61
C THR A 51 -5.47 -34.86 -0.06
N GLY A 52 -6.80 -34.85 0.02
CA GLY A 52 -7.58 -36.04 0.35
C GLY A 52 -9.05 -35.83 0.03
N TYR A 53 -9.75 -36.89 -0.38
CA TYR A 53 -11.19 -36.85 -0.58
C TYR A 53 -11.82 -38.14 -0.08
N SER A 54 -13.03 -38.01 0.46
CA SER A 54 -13.91 -39.10 0.86
C SER A 54 -15.30 -38.86 0.25
N ALA A 55 -16.24 -39.79 0.43
CA ALA A 55 -17.59 -39.66 -0.13
C ALA A 55 -18.37 -38.42 0.36
N ASN A 56 -17.92 -37.80 1.46
CA ASN A 56 -18.59 -36.70 2.13
C ASN A 56 -17.63 -35.62 2.66
N SER A 57 -16.34 -35.68 2.33
CA SER A 57 -15.39 -34.61 2.68
C SER A 57 -14.26 -34.48 1.66
N CYS A 58 -13.69 -33.28 1.56
CA CYS A 58 -12.52 -32.99 0.75
C CYS A 58 -11.57 -32.09 1.54
N SER A 59 -10.30 -32.48 1.61
CA SER A 59 -9.20 -31.71 2.18
C SER A 59 -8.48 -30.96 1.07
N LEU A 60 -8.38 -29.64 1.24
CA LEU A 60 -7.73 -28.73 0.30
C LEU A 60 -6.55 -28.06 0.99
N GLU A 61 -5.42 -28.00 0.30
CA GLU A 61 -4.25 -27.22 0.70
C GLU A 61 -3.94 -26.17 -0.36
N TRP A 62 -3.76 -24.92 0.04
CA TRP A 62 -3.27 -23.84 -0.82
C TRP A 62 -2.10 -23.14 -0.15
N GLN A 63 -1.22 -22.55 -0.97
CA GLN A 63 -0.13 -21.73 -0.47
C GLN A 63 -0.65 -20.33 -0.13
N PRO A 64 -0.15 -19.71 0.97
CA PRO A 64 -0.47 -18.32 1.28
C PRO A 64 0.02 -17.40 0.14
N PRO A 65 -0.64 -16.25 -0.08
CA PRO A 65 -0.23 -15.33 -1.12
C PRO A 65 1.19 -14.80 -0.87
N LEU A 66 2.00 -14.74 -1.93
CA LEU A 66 3.32 -14.10 -1.91
C LEU A 66 3.11 -12.60 -1.80
N ASN A 67 3.32 -12.01 -0.62
CA ASN A 67 3.64 -10.58 -0.56
C ASN A 67 5.13 -10.38 -0.80
#